data_AF-A0A0J9TB31-F1
#
_entry.id   AF-A0A0J9TB31-F1
#
_cell.length_a   1.000
_cell.length_b   1.000
_cell.length_c   1.000
_cell.angle_alpha   90.00
_cell.angle_beta   90.00
_cell.angle_gamma   90.00
#
_symmetry.space_group_name_H-M   'P 1'
#
loop_
_entity.id
_entity.type
_entity.pdbx_description
1 polymer ?
#
loop_
_entity_poly.entity_id
_entity_poly.type
_entity_poly.pdbx_seq_one_letter_code
_entity_poly.pdbx_strand_id
1 'polypeptide(L)'
;MKITKVYIFILILLFHILFEPHLCNDVVKISDSHLMKSPIEELNKKKKKKVIYAVIGTLLGILAVAAGGFGMTYKREKPSIWKDLGPHAHGILNSTIAQGIWMAKKNMTRDTTPVDKLLPQVDEIKNIIKEELGNRKLDIDKYDALQIEDFCNFSLFNIRESMMSFQRNLRLGKF
;
A
#
# COMPACT_ATOMS: atom_id res chain seq x y z
N MET A 1 -16.05 5.17 17.57
CA MET A 1 -16.77 4.46 18.65
C MET A 1 -18.20 4.00 18.33
N LYS A 2 -18.93 4.56 17.34
CA LYS A 2 -20.31 4.12 17.04
C LYS A 2 -20.40 2.86 16.16
N ILE A 3 -19.52 2.73 15.16
CA ILE A 3 -19.53 1.60 14.21
C ILE A 3 -19.17 0.28 14.89
N THR A 4 -18.18 0.29 15.80
CA THR A 4 -17.72 -0.90 16.54
C THR A 4 -18.83 -1.53 17.39
N LYS A 5 -19.72 -0.71 17.98
CA LYS A 5 -20.85 -1.20 18.79
C LYS A 5 -21.90 -1.93 17.95
N VAL A 6 -22.15 -1.48 16.72
CA VAL A 6 -23.09 -2.10 15.79
C VAL A 6 -22.57 -3.47 15.34
N TYR A 7 -21.27 -3.59 15.03
CA TYR A 7 -20.67 -4.88 14.67
C TYR A 7 -20.69 -5.89 15.83
N ILE A 8 -20.41 -5.44 17.06
CA ILE A 8 -20.52 -6.30 18.25
C ILE A 8 -21.96 -6.79 18.43
N PHE A 9 -22.94 -5.92 18.25
CA PHE A 9 -24.35 -6.28 18.35
C PHE A 9 -24.78 -7.31 17.29
N ILE A 10 -24.34 -7.13 16.04
CA ILE A 10 -24.59 -8.10 14.95
C ILE A 10 -23.92 -9.44 15.26
N LEU A 11 -22.69 -9.45 15.75
CA LEU A 11 -21.98 -10.68 16.13
C LEU A 11 -22.68 -11.42 17.27
N ILE A 12 -23.18 -10.70 18.29
CA ILE A 12 -23.94 -11.28 19.41
C ILE A 12 -25.26 -11.90 18.91
N LEU A 13 -25.99 -11.20 18.04
CA LEU A 13 -27.21 -11.71 17.39
C LEU A 13 -26.95 -12.97 16.57
N LEU A 14 -25.86 -12.97 15.79
CA LEU A 14 -25.46 -14.12 14.99
C LEU A 14 -25.12 -15.32 15.88
N PHE A 15 -24.44 -15.08 17.00
CA PHE A 15 -24.15 -16.09 18.01
C PHE A 15 -25.43 -16.65 18.64
N HIS A 16 -26.40 -15.79 18.98
CA HIS A 16 -27.69 -16.24 19.53
C HIS A 16 -28.44 -17.14 18.54
N ILE A 17 -28.57 -16.74 17.27
CA ILE A 17 -29.27 -17.53 16.25
C ILE A 17 -28.58 -18.89 16.00
N LEU A 18 -27.24 -18.92 16.03
CA LEU A 18 -26.46 -20.16 15.86
C LEU A 18 -26.58 -21.12 17.06
N PHE A 19 -26.76 -20.60 18.27
CA PHE A 19 -26.82 -21.39 19.51
C PHE A 19 -28.24 -21.63 20.04
N GLU A 20 -29.27 -20.94 19.53
CA GLU A 20 -30.69 -21.14 19.86
C GLU A 20 -31.15 -22.62 19.76
N PRO A 21 -30.83 -23.39 18.69
CA PRO A 21 -31.21 -24.81 18.63
C PRO A 21 -30.46 -25.71 19.64
N HIS A 22 -29.37 -25.22 20.24
CA HIS A 22 -28.63 -25.93 21.29
C HIS A 22 -29.18 -25.66 22.70
N LEU A 23 -29.70 -24.46 22.97
CA LEU A 23 -30.28 -24.09 24.26
C LEU A 23 -31.73 -24.58 24.44
N CYS A 24 -32.51 -24.67 23.36
CA CYS A 24 -33.89 -25.17 23.42
C CYS A 24 -34.01 -26.70 23.55
N ASN A 25 -32.94 -27.47 23.33
CA ASN A 25 -32.99 -28.93 23.40
C ASN A 25 -32.87 -29.52 24.81
N ASP A 26 -32.45 -28.74 25.80
CA ASP A 26 -32.31 -29.22 27.19
C ASP A 26 -33.64 -29.21 27.98
N VAL A 27 -34.70 -28.59 27.45
CA VAL A 27 -36.00 -28.50 28.15
C VAL A 27 -36.94 -29.67 27.82
N VAL A 28 -36.64 -30.49 26.80
CA VAL A 28 -37.50 -31.62 26.39
C VAL A 28 -36.83 -32.96 26.71
N LYS A 29 -36.57 -33.21 27.99
CA LYS A 29 -36.50 -34.58 28.52
C LYS A 29 -37.08 -34.59 29.93
N ILE A 30 -38.26 -35.21 30.07
CA ILE A 30 -38.55 -36.31 31.02
C ILE A 30 -40.00 -36.76 30.74
N SER A 31 -40.15 -37.91 30.08
CA SER A 31 -41.11 -38.94 30.47
C SER A 31 -40.83 -40.18 29.63
N ASP A 32 -40.18 -41.14 30.28
CA ASP A 32 -40.20 -42.60 30.10
C ASP A 32 -40.59 -43.18 28.74
N SER A 33 -39.66 -43.93 28.15
CA SER A 33 -39.88 -45.37 27.93
C SER A 33 -38.65 -46.02 27.29
N HIS A 34 -38.45 -47.27 27.70
CA HIS A 34 -37.37 -48.17 27.38
C HIS A 34 -37.21 -48.45 25.87
N LEU A 35 -35.97 -48.80 25.49
CA LEU A 35 -35.60 -49.60 24.31
C LEU A 35 -35.85 -48.99 22.92
N MET A 36 -34.88 -48.23 22.42
CA MET A 36 -34.32 -48.39 21.06
C MET A 36 -33.17 -47.39 20.89
N LYS A 37 -31.98 -47.86 20.52
CA LYS A 37 -30.98 -47.00 19.85
C LYS A 37 -31.59 -46.60 18.52
N SER A 38 -32.34 -45.50 18.52
CA SER A 38 -33.19 -45.13 17.40
C SER A 38 -32.41 -44.30 16.37
N PRO A 39 -32.80 -44.35 15.08
CA PRO A 39 -32.20 -43.55 14.00
C PRO A 39 -32.09 -42.04 14.32
N ILE A 40 -32.89 -41.56 15.28
CA ILE A 40 -32.95 -40.18 15.76
C ILE A 40 -31.63 -39.77 16.46
N GLU A 41 -30.98 -40.68 17.19
CA GLU A 41 -29.76 -40.37 17.92
C GLU A 41 -28.55 -40.21 16.96
N GLU A 42 -28.53 -41.00 15.89
CA GLU A 42 -27.54 -40.91 14.83
C GLU A 42 -27.76 -39.67 13.95
N LEU A 43 -29.02 -39.32 13.69
CA LEU A 43 -29.40 -38.08 13.01
C LEU A 43 -29.00 -36.83 13.83
N ASN A 44 -29.20 -36.87 15.15
CA ASN A 44 -28.79 -35.80 16.06
C ASN A 44 -27.27 -35.67 16.16
N LYS A 45 -26.51 -36.79 16.14
CA LYS A 45 -25.04 -36.75 16.04
C LYS A 45 -24.56 -36.14 14.72
N LYS A 46 -25.20 -36.48 13.58
CA LYS A 46 -24.88 -35.89 12.27
C LYS A 46 -25.18 -34.39 12.22
N LYS A 47 -26.31 -33.95 12.80
CA LYS A 47 -26.65 -32.52 12.93
C LYS A 47 -25.66 -31.78 13.84
N LYS A 48 -25.34 -32.31 15.02
CA LYS A 48 -24.32 -31.73 15.92
C LYS A 48 -22.96 -31.58 15.23
N LYS A 49 -22.50 -32.60 14.48
CA LYS A 49 -21.26 -32.50 13.69
C LYS A 49 -21.31 -31.38 12.66
N LYS A 50 -22.39 -31.24 11.89
CA LYS A 50 -22.55 -30.17 10.89
C LYS A 50 -22.51 -28.77 11.54
N VAL A 51 -23.15 -28.60 12.70
CA VAL A 51 -23.12 -27.33 13.42
C VAL A 51 -21.72 -27.01 13.93
N ILE A 52 -20.99 -27.98 14.48
CA ILE A 52 -19.60 -27.79 14.91
C ILE A 52 -18.72 -27.37 13.72
N TYR A 53 -18.86 -28.02 12.56
CA TYR A 53 -18.13 -27.63 11.36
C TYR A 53 -18.50 -26.22 10.85
N ALA A 54 -19.78 -25.81 10.98
CA ALA A 54 -20.22 -24.46 10.65
C ALA A 54 -19.64 -23.40 11.60
N VAL A 55 -19.53 -23.70 12.89
CA VAL A 55 -18.90 -22.83 13.89
C VAL A 55 -17.40 -22.69 13.61
N ILE A 56 -16.70 -23.80 13.33
CA ILE A 56 -15.28 -23.78 12.97
C ILE A 56 -15.04 -22.97 11.68
N GLY A 57 -15.86 -23.17 10.65
CA GLY A 57 -15.76 -22.43 9.39
C GLY A 57 -15.96 -20.91 9.58
N THR A 58 -16.93 -20.53 10.39
CA THR A 58 -17.19 -19.11 10.72
C THR A 58 -16.02 -18.49 11.50
N LEU A 59 -15.47 -19.20 12.48
CA LEU A 59 -14.29 -18.76 13.25
C LEU A 59 -13.07 -18.54 12.35
N LEU A 60 -12.79 -19.48 11.44
CA LEU A 60 -11.70 -19.35 10.47
C LEU A 60 -11.90 -18.18 9.51
N GLY A 61 -13.15 -17.94 9.06
CA GLY A 61 -13.48 -16.79 8.22
C GLY A 61 -13.24 -15.45 8.91
N ILE A 62 -13.64 -15.32 10.18
CA ILE A 62 -13.40 -14.11 10.98
C ILE A 62 -11.91 -13.89 11.22
N LEU A 63 -11.15 -14.94 11.54
CA LEU A 63 -9.69 -14.89 11.71
C LEU A 63 -8.98 -14.44 10.42
N ALA A 64 -9.41 -14.92 9.25
CA ALA A 64 -8.85 -14.51 7.97
C ALA A 64 -9.13 -13.03 7.66
N VAL A 65 -10.35 -12.55 7.93
CA VAL A 65 -10.72 -11.13 7.76
C VAL A 65 -9.95 -10.24 8.74
N ALA A 66 -9.80 -10.68 10.00
CA ALA A 66 -9.02 -9.96 11.00
C ALA A 66 -7.54 -9.89 10.61
N ALA A 67 -6.92 -11.01 10.23
CA ALA A 67 -5.52 -11.05 9.80
C ALA A 67 -5.29 -10.21 8.53
N GLY A 68 -6.21 -10.25 7.56
CA GLY A 68 -6.16 -9.41 6.35
C GLY A 68 -6.32 -7.91 6.66
N GLY A 69 -7.27 -7.55 7.53
CA GLY A 69 -7.50 -6.17 7.96
C GLY A 69 -6.36 -5.59 8.79
N PHE A 70 -5.76 -6.38 9.69
CA PHE A 70 -4.56 -6.00 10.43
C PHE A 70 -3.33 -5.91 9.52
N GLY A 71 -3.14 -6.83 8.58
CA GLY A 71 -2.03 -6.80 7.61
C GLY A 71 -2.05 -5.59 6.68
N MET A 72 -3.24 -5.13 6.27
CA MET A 72 -3.38 -3.92 5.44
C MET A 72 -3.14 -2.62 6.24
N THR A 73 -3.53 -2.58 7.51
CA THR A 73 -3.37 -1.39 8.36
C THR A 73 -1.95 -1.26 8.95
N TYR A 74 -1.22 -2.37 9.08
CA TYR A 74 0.15 -2.41 9.59
C TYR A 74 1.22 -2.34 8.49
N LYS A 75 0.93 -1.71 7.35
CA LYS A 75 1.97 -1.40 6.36
C LYS A 75 2.83 -0.28 6.94
N ARG A 76 3.97 -0.65 7.55
CA ARG A 76 4.93 0.30 8.13
C ARG A 76 5.27 1.36 7.08
N GLU A 77 4.84 2.60 7.32
CA GLU A 77 5.15 3.72 6.43
C GLU A 77 6.66 3.80 6.27
N LYS A 78 7.12 3.81 5.01
CA LYS A 78 8.53 4.04 4.74
C LYS A 78 8.89 5.46 5.21
N PRO A 79 10.10 5.65 5.77
CA PRO A 79 10.55 6.96 6.20
C PRO A 79 10.55 7.95 5.03
N SER A 80 10.24 9.21 5.34
CA SER A 80 10.33 10.30 4.37
C SER A 80 11.78 10.66 4.09
N ILE A 81 12.13 10.79 2.81
CA ILE A 81 13.48 11.20 2.38
C ILE A 81 13.87 12.58 2.91
N TRP A 82 12.89 13.49 3.05
CA TRP A 82 13.12 14.87 3.49
C TRP A 82 13.63 14.97 4.93
N LYS A 83 13.30 13.98 5.78
CA LYS A 83 13.77 13.92 7.17
C LYS A 83 15.28 13.67 7.24
N ASP A 84 15.80 12.83 6.36
CA ASP A 84 17.22 12.45 6.34
C ASP A 84 18.06 13.39 5.48
N LEU A 85 17.45 13.98 4.44
CA LEU A 85 18.14 14.96 3.59
C LEU A 85 18.47 16.25 4.33
N GLY A 86 17.53 16.78 5.13
CA GLY A 86 17.68 18.03 5.87
C GLY A 86 18.37 19.13 5.05
N PRO A 87 19.54 19.65 5.48
CA PRO A 87 20.25 20.72 4.77
C PRO A 87 20.86 20.29 3.43
N HIS A 88 21.04 19.00 3.19
CA HIS A 88 21.61 18.48 1.94
C HIS A 88 20.61 18.40 0.80
N ALA A 89 19.30 18.49 1.07
CA ALA A 89 18.24 18.41 0.07
C ALA A 89 18.49 19.38 -1.10
N HIS A 90 18.82 20.63 -0.78
CA HIS A 90 19.07 21.67 -1.78
C HIS A 90 20.29 21.37 -2.65
N GLY A 91 21.37 20.87 -2.04
CA GLY A 91 22.60 20.52 -2.77
C GLY A 91 22.39 19.36 -3.75
N ILE A 92 21.68 18.32 -3.31
CA ILE A 92 21.35 17.17 -4.16
C ILE A 92 20.45 17.61 -5.31
N LEU A 93 19.37 18.34 -5.00
CA LEU A 93 18.44 18.84 -6.00
C LEU A 93 19.15 19.69 -7.07
N ASN A 94 19.99 20.65 -6.65
CA ASN A 94 20.72 21.50 -7.59
C ASN A 94 21.73 20.71 -8.42
N SER A 95 22.44 19.76 -7.81
CA SER A 95 23.38 18.89 -8.53
C SER A 95 22.64 18.06 -9.59
N THR A 96 21.51 17.44 -9.21
CA THR A 96 20.67 16.67 -10.13
C THR A 96 20.17 17.53 -11.29
N ILE A 97 19.66 18.74 -11.02
CA ILE A 97 19.20 19.66 -12.06
C ILE A 97 20.37 20.06 -12.97
N ALA A 98 21.53 20.41 -12.42
CA ALA A 98 22.70 20.83 -13.19
C ALA A 98 23.20 19.71 -14.12
N GLN A 99 23.31 18.49 -13.60
CA GLN A 99 23.69 17.32 -14.39
C GLN A 99 22.66 17.01 -15.48
N GLY A 100 21.36 17.06 -15.16
CA GLY A 100 20.30 16.86 -16.14
C GLY A 100 20.27 17.92 -17.24
N ILE A 101 20.53 19.19 -16.92
CA ILE A 101 20.69 20.26 -17.92
C ILE A 101 21.90 19.99 -18.80
N TRP A 102 23.02 19.57 -18.21
CA TRP A 102 24.23 19.24 -18.99
C TRP A 102 23.98 18.08 -19.97
N MET A 103 23.29 17.02 -19.53
CA MET A 103 22.88 15.92 -20.40
C MET A 103 21.98 16.41 -21.54
N ALA A 104 20.97 17.23 -21.22
CA ALA A 104 20.06 17.76 -22.23
C ALA A 104 20.76 18.67 -23.26
N LYS A 105 21.72 19.48 -22.82
CA LYS A 105 22.57 20.29 -23.71
C LYS A 105 23.47 19.43 -24.57
N LYS A 106 24.06 18.35 -24.03
CA LYS A 106 24.89 17.41 -24.78
C LYS A 106 24.10 16.69 -25.89
N ASN A 107 22.82 16.42 -25.65
CA ASN A 107 21.92 15.82 -26.64
C ASN A 107 21.48 16.79 -27.74
N MET A 108 21.76 18.09 -27.58
CA MET A 108 21.38 19.12 -28.53
C MET A 108 22.35 19.15 -29.72
N THR A 109 21.95 18.51 -30.81
CA THR A 109 22.74 18.47 -32.06
C THR A 109 22.47 19.65 -32.99
N ARG A 110 21.34 20.34 -32.81
CA ARG A 110 20.91 21.53 -33.58
C ARG A 110 20.05 22.44 -32.70
N ASP A 111 20.02 23.74 -33.01
CA ASP A 111 19.25 24.74 -32.27
C ASP A 111 17.73 24.56 -32.33
N THR A 112 17.26 23.74 -33.27
CA THR A 112 15.84 23.49 -33.54
C THR A 112 15.32 22.18 -32.94
N THR A 113 16.15 21.39 -32.25
CA THR A 113 15.69 20.12 -31.66
C THR A 113 14.63 20.37 -30.59
N PRO A 114 13.46 19.71 -30.61
CA PRO A 114 12.42 19.90 -29.60
C PRO A 114 12.92 19.58 -28.18
N VAL A 115 12.63 20.44 -27.19
CA VAL A 115 13.08 20.26 -25.80
C VAL A 115 12.70 18.89 -25.24
N ASP A 116 11.48 18.41 -25.51
CA ASP A 116 11.01 17.10 -25.06
C ASP A 116 11.93 15.93 -25.46
N LYS A 117 12.65 16.06 -26.58
CA LYS A 117 13.58 15.02 -27.07
C LYS A 117 14.98 15.15 -26.48
N LEU A 118 15.28 16.28 -25.83
CA LEU A 118 16.57 16.55 -25.21
C LEU A 118 16.59 16.09 -23.75
N LEU A 119 15.44 16.08 -23.09
CA LEU A 119 15.35 15.79 -21.65
C LEU A 119 15.84 14.38 -21.34
N PRO A 120 16.56 14.20 -20.23
CA PRO A 120 16.87 12.88 -19.71
C PRO A 120 15.59 12.13 -19.34
N GLN A 121 15.65 10.81 -19.40
CA GLN A 121 14.57 9.93 -18.92
C GLN A 121 14.47 9.97 -17.40
N VAL A 122 13.30 9.62 -16.85
CA VAL A 122 13.07 9.55 -15.40
C VAL A 122 14.08 8.62 -14.72
N ASP A 123 14.40 7.49 -15.33
CA ASP A 123 15.38 6.53 -14.79
C ASP A 123 16.79 7.10 -14.73
N GLU A 124 17.19 7.94 -15.69
CA GLU A 124 18.48 8.63 -15.68
C GLU A 124 18.55 9.63 -14.52
N ILE A 125 17.48 10.40 -14.31
CA ILE A 125 17.38 11.31 -13.15
C ILE A 125 17.40 10.56 -11.84
N LYS A 126 16.68 9.43 -11.76
CA LYS A 126 16.68 8.57 -10.58
C LYS A 126 18.06 8.03 -10.27
N ASN A 127 18.84 7.67 -11.30
CA ASN A 127 20.22 7.22 -11.13
C ASN A 127 21.13 8.34 -10.59
N ILE A 128 20.99 9.57 -11.09
CA ILE A 128 21.73 10.74 -10.57
C ILE A 128 21.39 10.98 -9.09
N ILE A 129 20.10 10.96 -8.74
CA ILE A 129 19.66 11.12 -7.35
C ILE A 129 20.22 9.99 -6.48
N LYS A 130 20.20 8.74 -6.97
CA LYS A 130 20.77 7.59 -6.27
C LYS A 130 22.26 7.75 -6.01
N GLU A 131 23.02 8.24 -6.98
CA GLU A 131 24.45 8.51 -6.83
C GLU A 131 24.71 9.61 -5.79
N GLU A 132 23.98 10.72 -5.86
CA GLU A 132 24.08 11.82 -4.90
C GLU A 132 23.72 11.40 -3.46
N LEU A 133 22.71 10.54 -3.30
CA LEU A 133 22.36 9.94 -2.01
C LEU A 133 23.46 9.00 -1.52
N GLY A 134 23.99 8.14 -2.40
CA GLY A 134 25.07 7.21 -2.10
C GLY A 134 26.35 7.90 -1.62
N ASN A 135 26.71 9.03 -2.25
CA ASN A 135 27.83 9.88 -1.82
C ASN A 135 27.67 10.42 -0.39
N ARG A 136 26.44 10.47 0.12
CA ARG A 136 26.09 10.91 1.47
C ARG A 136 25.74 9.74 2.40
N LYS A 137 26.03 8.50 1.97
CA LYS A 137 25.73 7.25 2.69
C LYS A 137 24.23 7.06 2.98
N LEU A 138 23.37 7.67 2.16
CA LEU A 138 21.92 7.48 2.19
C LEU A 138 21.53 6.43 1.14
N ASP A 139 20.57 5.59 1.49
CA ASP A 139 20.11 4.50 0.63
C ASP A 139 18.69 4.80 0.11
N ILE A 140 18.58 4.95 -1.21
CA ILE A 140 17.33 5.34 -1.88
C ILE A 140 16.19 4.35 -1.62
N ASP A 141 16.50 3.06 -1.44
CA ASP A 141 15.49 2.01 -1.31
C ASP A 141 14.81 2.00 0.07
N LYS A 142 15.39 2.71 1.05
CA LYS A 142 14.82 2.91 2.38
C LYS A 142 13.65 3.88 2.38
N TYR A 143 13.55 4.76 1.39
CA TYR A 143 12.56 5.82 1.38
C TYR A 143 11.27 5.44 0.66
N ASP A 144 10.22 6.22 0.92
CA ASP A 144 8.97 6.15 0.17
C ASP A 144 9.20 6.41 -1.33
N ALA A 145 8.80 5.44 -2.16
CA ALA A 145 8.99 5.49 -3.60
C ALA A 145 8.27 6.68 -4.24
N LEU A 146 7.11 7.09 -3.71
CA LEU A 146 6.37 8.25 -4.21
C LEU A 146 7.17 9.54 -4.02
N GLN A 147 7.87 9.68 -2.90
CA GLN A 147 8.70 10.87 -2.64
C GLN A 147 9.93 10.91 -3.56
N ILE A 148 10.50 9.75 -3.90
CA ILE A 148 11.57 9.67 -4.88
C ILE A 148 11.06 10.06 -6.28
N GLU A 149 9.88 9.59 -6.66
CA GLU A 149 9.24 9.93 -7.92
C GLU A 149 8.93 11.44 -8.02
N ASP A 150 8.37 12.02 -6.96
CA ASP A 150 8.14 13.47 -6.87
C ASP A 150 9.44 14.27 -7.03
N PHE A 151 10.53 13.78 -6.41
CA PHE A 151 11.84 14.41 -6.52
C PHE A 151 12.40 14.34 -7.96
N CYS A 152 12.23 13.20 -8.64
CA CYS A 152 12.57 13.06 -10.05
C CYS A 152 11.76 14.02 -10.93
N ASN A 153 10.43 14.05 -10.75
CA ASN A 153 9.51 14.89 -11.53
C ASN A 153 9.80 16.37 -11.34
N PHE A 154 10.05 16.80 -10.11
CA PHE A 154 10.43 18.17 -9.81
C PHE A 154 11.77 18.55 -10.49
N SER A 155 12.75 17.64 -10.47
CA SER A 155 14.03 17.86 -11.14
C SER A 155 13.85 17.99 -12.66
N LEU A 156 13.08 17.09 -13.29
CA LEU A 156 12.76 17.13 -14.72
C LEU A 156 12.05 18.40 -15.13
N PHE A 157 11.09 18.87 -14.33
CA PHE A 157 10.39 20.13 -14.57
C PHE A 157 11.39 21.30 -14.64
N ASN A 158 12.30 21.40 -13.68
CA ASN A 158 13.30 22.47 -13.67
C ASN A 158 14.30 22.37 -14.84
N ILE A 159 14.70 21.15 -15.20
CA ILE A 159 15.56 20.92 -16.37
C ILE A 159 14.83 21.38 -17.65
N ARG A 160 13.56 21.03 -17.81
CA ARG A 160 12.73 21.45 -18.95
C ARG A 160 12.63 22.96 -19.06
N GLU A 161 12.30 23.65 -17.98
CA GLU A 161 12.19 25.11 -17.98
C GLU A 161 13.53 25.78 -18.30
N SER A 162 14.63 25.24 -17.75
CA SER A 162 15.97 25.73 -18.09
C SER A 162 16.30 25.55 -19.57
N MET A 163 15.94 24.41 -20.17
CA MET A 163 16.20 24.14 -21.59
C MET A 163 15.31 25.00 -22.50
N MET A 164 14.05 25.21 -22.14
CA MET A 164 13.14 26.13 -22.83
C MET A 164 13.69 27.56 -22.83
N SER A 165 14.17 28.04 -21.69
CA SER A 165 14.79 29.37 -21.58
C SER A 165 16.07 29.46 -22.40
N PHE A 166 16.91 28.42 -22.36
CA PHE A 166 18.15 28.35 -23.15
C PHE A 166 17.87 28.44 -24.66
N GLN A 167 16.93 27.64 -25.18
CA GLN A 167 16.54 27.69 -26.59
C GLN A 167 15.94 29.03 -27.00
N ARG A 168 15.12 29.64 -26.14
CA ARG A 168 14.57 30.98 -26.38
C ARG A 168 15.69 32.01 -26.53
N ASN A 169 16.70 31.98 -25.67
CA ASN A 169 17.84 32.89 -25.75
C ASN A 169 18.66 32.65 -27.03
N LEU A 170 18.75 31.40 -27.52
CA LEU A 170 19.49 31.06 -28.76
C LEU A 170 18.84 31.71 -29.96
N ARG A 171 17.52 31.62 -30.03
CA ARG A 171 16.74 32.26 -31.10
C ARG A 171 16.84 33.79 -31.10
N LEU A 172 17.05 34.39 -29.92
CA LEU A 172 17.16 35.84 -29.77
C LEU A 172 18.58 36.38 -29.95
N GLY A 173 19.58 35.51 -30.20
CA GLY A 173 20.99 35.92 -30.30
C GLY A 173 21.54 36.52 -29.01
N LYS A 174 20.94 36.21 -27.86
CA LYS A 174 21.36 36.71 -26.54
C LYS A 174 22.27 35.68 -25.88
N PHE A 175 23.55 35.72 -26.19
CA PHE A 175 24.61 34.97 -25.52
C PHE A 175 25.83 35.84 -25.27
#